data_AF-A0A938D027-F1
#
_entry.id   AF-A0A938D027-F1
#
_cell.length_a   1.000
_cell.length_b   1.000
_cell.length_c   1.000
_cell.angle_alpha   90.00
_cell.angle_beta   90.00
_cell.angle_gamma   90.00
#
_symmetry.space_group_name_H-M   'P 1'
#
loop_
_entity.id
_entity.type
_entity.pdbx_description
1 polymer ?
#
loop_
_entity_poly.entity_id
_entity_poly.type
_entity_poly.pdbx_seq_one_letter_code
_entity_poly.pdbx_strand_id
1 'polypeptide(L)' 'MVPLTDKYCVVGIGQTAFMTHSGRSTLSLVCEAMKKALDDAGLRAADVDGITSFGHGDCAGAAG' A
#
# COMPACT_ATOMS: atom_id res chain seq x y z
N MET A 1 12.11 27.10 0.95
CA MET A 1 12.31 25.65 1.07
C MET A 1 11.75 25.23 2.42
N VAL A 2 10.65 24.46 2.46
CA VAL A 2 10.10 23.98 3.73
C VAL A 2 10.82 22.67 4.09
N PRO A 3 11.48 22.58 5.26
CA PRO A 3 12.15 21.34 5.67
C PRO A 3 11.11 20.24 5.93
N LEU A 4 11.39 19.02 5.45
CA LEU A 4 10.53 17.84 5.59
C LEU A 4 10.85 17.00 6.85
N THR A 5 11.97 17.28 7.52
CA THR A 5 12.37 16.62 8.77
C THR A 5 11.29 16.79 9.84
N ASP A 6 10.99 15.73 10.58
CA ASP A 6 9.94 15.66 11.62
C ASP A 6 8.52 16.02 11.14
N LYS A 7 8.27 15.98 9.82
CA LYS A 7 6.92 16.19 9.24
C LYS A 7 6.21 14.90 8.86
N TYR A 8 6.96 13.83 8.59
CA TYR A 8 6.42 12.57 8.09
C TYR A 8 7.10 11.40 8.80
N CYS A 9 6.35 10.33 9.02
CA CYS A 9 6.85 9.09 9.59
C CYS A 9 6.21 7.89 8.88
N VAL A 10 6.89 6.75 8.93
CA VAL A 10 6.32 5.46 8.52
C VAL A 10 5.64 4.87 9.75
N VAL A 11 4.32 4.72 9.69
CA VAL A 11 3.51 4.28 10.83
C VAL A 11 3.13 2.80 10.77
N GLY A 12 3.27 2.15 9.62
CA GLY A 12 3.01 0.72 9.48
C GLY A 12 3.60 0.14 8.21
N ILE A 13 3.92 -1.16 8.24
CA ILE A 13 4.46 -1.91 7.10
C ILE A 13 3.62 -3.17 6.84
N GLY A 14 3.46 -3.53 5.57
CA GLY A 14 2.68 -4.70 5.17
C GLY A 14 3.24 -5.35 3.93
N GLN A 15 3.27 -6.68 3.94
CA GLN A 15 3.80 -7.49 2.83
C GLN A 15 2.93 -8.73 2.58
N THR A 16 2.91 -9.16 1.32
CA THR A 16 2.31 -10.44 0.93
C THR A 16 3.29 -11.59 1.12
N ALA A 17 2.76 -12.82 1.09
CA ALA A 17 3.62 -13.98 0.96
C ALA A 17 4.32 -13.99 -0.40
N PHE A 18 5.63 -14.18 -0.40
CA PHE A 18 6.41 -14.37 -1.62
C PHE A 18 6.19 -15.78 -2.15
N MET A 19 5.67 -15.87 -3.36
CA MET A 19 5.44 -17.16 -4.02
C MET A 19 5.67 -17.06 -5.53
N THR A 20 6.27 -18.10 -6.09
CA THR A 20 6.44 -18.27 -7.53
C THR A 20 5.11 -18.80 -8.10
N HIS A 21 4.55 -18.14 -9.12
CA HIS A 21 3.19 -18.39 -9.62
C HIS A 21 2.09 -18.22 -8.56
N SER A 22 1.80 -16.98 -8.18
CA SER A 22 0.77 -16.67 -7.18
C SER A 22 -0.63 -17.16 -7.53
N GLY A 23 -0.95 -17.35 -8.81
CA GLY A 23 -2.31 -17.67 -9.28
C GLY A 23 -3.36 -16.63 -8.89
N ARG A 24 -2.93 -15.49 -8.33
CA ARG A 24 -3.75 -14.42 -7.76
C ARG A 24 -3.54 -13.15 -8.58
N SER A 25 -4.59 -12.34 -8.66
CA SER A 25 -4.47 -11.02 -9.27
C SER A 25 -3.53 -10.13 -8.47
N THR A 26 -2.82 -9.24 -9.17
CA THR A 26 -1.97 -8.21 -8.55
C THR A 26 -2.76 -7.40 -7.52
N LEU A 27 -4.00 -7.02 -7.84
CA LEU A 27 -4.88 -6.29 -6.93
C LEU A 27 -5.13 -7.05 -5.61
N SER A 28 -5.33 -8.37 -5.65
CA SER A 28 -5.54 -9.17 -4.44
C SER A 28 -4.31 -9.15 -3.52
N LEU A 29 -3.12 -9.19 -4.11
CA LEU A 29 -1.86 -9.10 -3.37
C LEU A 29 -1.71 -7.71 -2.73
N VAL A 30 -2.02 -6.67 -3.48
CA VAL A 30 -1.94 -5.27 -3.01
C VAL A 30 -2.91 -5.01 -1.88
N CYS A 31 -4.17 -5.45 -2.02
CA CYS A 31 -5.15 -5.35 -0.95
C CYS A 31 -4.71 -6.09 0.33
N GLU A 32 -4.04 -7.24 0.20
CA GLU A 32 -3.52 -7.97 1.36
C GLU A 32 -2.37 -7.21 2.04
N ALA A 33 -1.39 -6.72 1.27
CA ALA A 33 -0.30 -5.93 1.80
C ALA A 33 -0.81 -4.64 2.47
N MET A 34 -1.75 -3.93 1.84
CA MET A 34 -2.34 -2.71 2.39
C MET A 34 -3.09 -2.95 3.68
N LYS A 35 -3.90 -4.01 3.77
CA LYS A 35 -4.61 -4.37 5.01
C LYS A 35 -3.63 -4.62 6.15
N LYS A 36 -2.58 -5.39 5.90
CA LYS A 36 -1.52 -5.64 6.92
C LYS A 36 -0.82 -4.36 7.36
N ALA A 37 -0.53 -3.45 6.42
CA ALA A 37 0.09 -2.16 6.74
C ALA A 37 -0.84 -1.25 7.58
N LEU A 38 -2.14 -1.26 7.27
CA LEU A 38 -3.15 -0.53 8.04
C LEU A 38 -3.34 -1.11 9.44
N ASP A 39 -3.35 -2.44 9.57
CA ASP A 39 -3.45 -3.13 10.85
C ASP A 39 -2.22 -2.84 11.73
N ASP A 40 -1.01 -2.85 11.15
CA ASP A 40 0.24 -2.48 11.83
C ASP A 40 0.25 -1.02 12.28
N ALA A 41 -0.33 -0.12 11.47
CA ALA A 41 -0.50 1.29 11.81
C ALA A 41 -1.65 1.58 12.79
N GLY A 42 -2.55 0.62 13.02
CA GLY A 42 -3.78 0.83 13.79
C GLY A 42 -4.76 1.81 13.12
N LEU A 43 -4.73 1.93 11.79
CA LEU A 43 -5.55 2.86 11.01
C LEU A 43 -6.65 2.11 10.23
N ARG A 44 -7.70 2.83 9.85
CA ARG A 44 -8.73 2.30 8.95
C ARG A 44 -8.47 2.82 7.53
N ALA A 45 -8.97 2.10 6.53
CA ALA A 45 -8.86 2.54 5.14
C ALA A 45 -9.52 3.91 4.88
N ALA A 46 -10.52 4.28 5.67
CA ALA A 46 -11.18 5.59 5.61
C ALA A 46 -10.30 6.75 6.11
N ASP A 47 -9.22 6.46 6.84
CA ASP A 47 -8.26 7.44 7.35
C ASP A 47 -7.12 7.71 6.33
N VAL A 48 -7.18 7.10 5.13
CA VAL A 48 -6.19 7.24 4.05
C VAL A 48 -6.73 8.14 2.95
N ASP A 49 -6.09 9.29 2.75
CA ASP A 49 -6.49 10.28 1.74
C ASP A 49 -5.76 10.14 0.40
N GLY A 50 -4.75 9.26 0.32
CA GLY A 50 -3.94 9.11 -0.90
C GLY A 50 -3.18 7.80 -0.96
N ILE A 51 -3.02 7.29 -2.18
CA ILE A 51 -2.28 6.06 -2.50
C ILE A 51 -1.31 6.39 -3.63
N THR A 52 -0.08 5.90 -3.52
CA THR A 52 0.93 5.98 -4.59
C THR A 52 1.40 4.58 -4.98
N SER A 53 1.58 4.35 -6.27
CA SER A 53 1.99 3.07 -6.87
C SER A 53 2.99 3.33 -8.00
N PHE A 54 3.79 2.32 -8.37
CA PHE A 54 4.87 2.50 -9.33
C PHE A 54 4.43 2.23 -10.78
N GLY A 55 3.98 3.27 -11.47
CA GLY A 55 3.71 3.24 -12.91
C GLY A 55 2.27 2.88 -13.29
N HIS A 56 1.87 3.29 -14.50
CA HIS A 56 0.52 3.06 -15.02
C HIS A 56 0.28 1.56 -15.25
N GLY A 57 -0.72 0.97 -14.59
CA GLY A 57 -1.15 -0.41 -14.80
C GLY A 57 -0.43 -1.48 -13.97
N ASP A 58 0.16 -1.10 -12.83
CA ASP A 58 0.88 -2.01 -11.95
C ASP A 58 -0.02 -2.62 -10.84
N CYS A 59 0.27 -2.34 -9.57
CA CYS A 59 -0.39 -2.77 -8.36
C CYS A 59 -1.72 -2.05 -8.11
N ALA A 60 -1.80 -0.78 -8.50
CA ALA A 60 -3.02 0.02 -8.45
C ALA A 60 -3.58 0.11 -9.87
N GLY A 61 -4.55 -0.76 -10.19
CA GLY A 61 -5.25 -0.66 -11.45
C GLY A 61 -5.77 0.77 -11.64
N ALA A 62 -5.39 1.41 -12.74
CA ALA A 62 -6.15 2.54 -13.23
C ALA A 62 -7.59 2.03 -13.39
N ALA A 63 -8.53 2.59 -12.63
CA ALA A 63 -9.93 2.44 -12.94
C ALA A 63 -10.16 3.19 -14.26
N GLY A 64 -10.08 2.45 -15.35
CA GLY A 64 -10.33 2.86 -16.73
C GLY A 64 -10.54 1.62 -17.57
#